data_AF-A0A2H0QK50-F1
#
_entry.id   AF-A0A2H0QK50-F1
#
_cell.length_a   1.000
_cell.length_b   1.000
_cell.length_c   1.000
_cell.angle_alpha   90.00
_cell.angle_beta   90.00
_cell.angle_gamma   90.00
#
_symmetry.space_group_name_H-M   'P 1'
#
loop_
_entity.id
_entity.type
_entity.pdbx_description
1 polymer ?
#
loop_
_entity_poly.entity_id
_entity_poly.type
_entity_poly.pdbx_seq_one_letter_code
_entity_poly.pdbx_strand_id
1 'polypeptide(L)'
;MNFLFLIISLAAAEPRGGSVPVSAPDTPFEITLEIRGDLEGLKTLKSEEFPNRIEKIRDEVERYIEHKGRVCNGEFSTIVLTEKTDKADLSKPNLPSNKLSKEERKLCFKELKAIHSTYINNLFIARKNYLEFIHGKRTAELELSREDAVKKLQKLYDSK
;
A
#
# COMPACT_ATOMS: atom_id res chain seq x y z
N MET A 1 10.67 -45.86 33.20
CA MET A 1 11.54 -44.86 33.86
C MET A 1 10.96 -43.49 33.57
N ASN A 2 10.37 -42.88 34.60
CA ASN A 2 9.83 -41.52 34.60
C ASN A 2 10.97 -40.51 34.60
N PHE A 3 10.85 -39.45 33.80
CA PHE A 3 11.50 -38.18 34.11
C PHE A 3 10.46 -37.06 33.99
N LEU A 4 9.89 -36.70 35.14
CA LEU A 4 9.32 -35.38 35.38
C LEU A 4 10.43 -34.35 35.20
N PHE A 5 10.22 -33.34 34.38
CA PHE A 5 10.87 -32.03 34.55
C PHE A 5 9.78 -30.98 34.76
N LEU A 6 9.70 -30.54 36.02
CA LEU A 6 9.14 -29.27 36.45
C LEU A 6 10.03 -28.14 35.92
N ILE A 7 9.45 -27.18 35.20
CA ILE A 7 9.98 -25.81 35.14
C ILE A 7 8.84 -24.85 35.45
N ILE A 8 9.10 -24.04 36.47
CA ILE A 8 8.24 -22.99 37.03
C ILE A 8 8.34 -21.72 36.18
N SER A 9 7.19 -21.05 36.08
CA SER A 9 6.87 -19.71 35.57
C SER A 9 8.00 -18.68 35.40
N LEU A 10 7.93 -17.95 34.28
CA LEU A 10 8.15 -16.50 34.30
C LEU A 10 7.29 -15.80 33.24
N ALA A 11 6.54 -14.80 33.70
CA ALA A 11 5.62 -14.00 32.91
C ALA A 11 6.33 -13.20 31.81
N ALA A 12 5.83 -13.27 30.58
CA ALA A 12 6.13 -12.30 29.54
C ALA A 12 4.98 -11.29 29.47
N ALA A 13 5.16 -10.17 30.16
CA ALA A 13 4.42 -8.95 29.88
C ALA A 13 5.00 -8.34 28.61
N GLU A 14 4.23 -8.32 27.52
CA GLU A 14 4.60 -7.56 26.31
C GLU A 14 4.40 -6.05 26.58
N PRO A 15 5.42 -5.20 26.41
CA PRO A 15 5.22 -3.77 26.42
C PRO A 15 4.60 -3.34 25.08
N ARG A 16 3.52 -2.57 25.19
CA ARG A 16 2.97 -1.72 24.13
C ARG A 16 4.02 -0.71 23.67
N GLY A 17 4.01 -0.41 22.38
CA GLY A 17 4.31 0.94 21.88
C GLY A 17 5.71 1.12 21.28
N GLY A 18 5.73 1.15 19.95
CA GLY A 18 6.84 1.63 19.15
C GLY A 18 6.32 2.04 17.78
N SER A 19 5.41 3.02 17.74
CA SER A 19 5.03 3.67 16.48
C SER A 19 6.25 4.41 15.94
N VAL A 20 6.82 3.90 14.84
CA VAL A 20 7.82 4.61 14.05
C VAL A 20 7.20 5.95 13.62
N PRO A 21 7.88 7.10 13.82
CA PRO A 21 7.40 8.36 13.29
C PRO A 21 7.56 8.29 11.77
N VAL A 22 6.45 8.04 11.07
CA VAL A 22 6.36 8.27 9.64
C VAL A 22 6.43 9.79 9.47
N SER A 23 7.57 10.29 8.99
CA SER A 23 7.74 11.68 8.60
C SER A 23 6.60 12.05 7.66
N ALA A 24 5.84 13.08 8.03
CA ALA A 24 4.78 13.60 7.17
C ALA A 24 5.42 14.14 5.89
N PRO A 25 4.90 13.80 4.70
CA PRO A 25 5.37 14.39 3.45
C PRO A 25 5.09 15.91 3.45
N ASP A 26 6.05 16.68 2.97
CA ASP A 26 6.16 18.12 3.24
C ASP A 26 5.20 18.99 2.42
N THR A 27 4.56 18.50 1.34
CA THR A 27 3.45 19.22 0.68
C THR A 27 2.41 18.30 -0.01
N PRO A 28 1.14 18.72 -0.19
CA PRO A 28 0.12 17.95 -0.92
C PRO A 28 0.47 17.61 -2.39
N PHE A 29 1.42 18.36 -2.97
CA PHE A 29 1.94 18.13 -4.32
C PHE A 29 2.92 16.97 -4.36
N GLU A 30 3.79 16.82 -3.36
CA GLU A 30 4.74 15.70 -3.25
C GLU A 30 4.01 14.37 -3.13
N ILE A 31 2.96 14.31 -2.30
CA ILE A 31 2.13 13.09 -2.15
C ILE A 31 1.52 12.66 -3.50
N THR A 32 1.13 13.62 -4.34
CA THR A 32 0.54 13.31 -5.65
C THR A 32 1.60 12.79 -6.65
N LEU A 33 2.85 13.25 -6.53
CA LEU A 33 3.97 12.76 -7.33
C LEU A 33 4.42 11.37 -6.90
N GLU A 34 4.51 11.13 -5.60
CA GLU A 34 4.85 9.83 -5.02
C GLU A 34 3.87 8.75 -5.47
N ILE A 35 2.57 9.00 -5.31
CA ILE A 35 1.53 8.05 -5.73
C ILE A 35 1.60 7.78 -7.23
N ARG A 36 1.85 8.79 -8.07
CA ARG A 36 2.05 8.55 -9.50
C ARG A 36 3.26 7.67 -9.78
N GLY A 37 4.36 7.89 -9.03
CA GLY A 37 5.55 7.06 -9.08
C GLY A 37 5.26 5.61 -8.70
N ASP A 38 4.51 5.38 -7.62
CA ASP A 38 4.13 4.04 -7.16
C ASP A 38 3.21 3.33 -8.16
N LEU A 39 2.29 4.06 -8.80
CA LEU A 39 1.41 3.52 -9.83
C LEU A 39 2.17 3.06 -11.08
N GLU A 40 3.13 3.84 -11.56
CA GLU A 40 4.02 3.42 -12.64
C GLU A 40 4.92 2.26 -12.20
N GLY A 41 5.43 2.32 -10.97
CA GLY A 41 6.26 1.28 -10.36
C GLY A 41 5.56 -0.08 -10.28
N LEU A 42 4.25 -0.12 -10.02
CA LEU A 42 3.44 -1.35 -10.04
C LEU A 42 3.48 -2.07 -11.39
N LYS A 43 3.43 -1.31 -12.49
CA LYS A 43 3.40 -1.89 -13.84
C LYS A 43 4.71 -2.59 -14.19
N THR A 44 5.82 -2.07 -13.68
CA THR A 44 7.17 -2.59 -13.93
C THR A 44 7.72 -3.42 -12.76
N LEU A 45 6.88 -3.74 -11.77
CA LEU A 45 7.30 -4.46 -10.59
C LEU A 45 7.74 -5.88 -10.96
N LYS A 46 8.95 -6.24 -10.54
CA LYS A 46 9.44 -7.61 -10.72
C LYS A 46 8.60 -8.59 -9.90
N SER A 47 8.33 -9.75 -10.47
CA SER A 47 7.51 -10.77 -9.82
C SER A 47 8.06 -11.20 -8.46
N GLU A 48 9.38 -11.23 -8.28
CA GLU A 48 10.04 -11.58 -7.01
C GLU A 48 9.81 -10.56 -5.90
N GLU A 49 9.67 -9.28 -6.27
CA GLU A 49 9.52 -8.17 -5.33
C GLU A 49 8.06 -7.92 -4.95
N PHE A 50 7.12 -8.50 -5.70
CA PHE A 50 5.68 -8.34 -5.51
C PHE A 50 5.22 -8.49 -4.04
N PRO A 51 5.50 -9.60 -3.34
CA PRO A 51 4.99 -9.79 -1.98
C PRO A 51 5.49 -8.75 -0.97
N ASN A 52 6.68 -8.20 -1.19
CA ASN A 52 7.31 -7.27 -0.24
C ASN A 52 6.86 -5.82 -0.45
N ARG A 53 6.49 -5.44 -1.68
CA ARG A 53 6.18 -4.04 -2.02
C ARG A 53 4.68 -3.75 -2.07
N ILE A 54 3.85 -4.77 -2.30
CA ILE A 54 2.43 -4.55 -2.59
C ILE A 54 1.63 -4.00 -1.40
N GLU A 55 1.94 -4.44 -0.17
CA GLU A 55 1.25 -3.96 1.03
C GLU A 55 1.50 -2.47 1.25
N LYS A 56 2.78 -2.05 1.14
CA LYS A 56 3.16 -0.64 1.27
C LYS A 56 2.43 0.23 0.24
N ILE A 57 2.47 -0.16 -1.04
CA ILE A 57 1.84 0.61 -2.12
C ILE A 57 0.32 0.67 -1.92
N ARG A 58 -0.31 -0.43 -1.49
CA ARG A 58 -1.75 -0.45 -1.20
C ARG A 58 -2.09 0.57 -0.13
N ASP A 59 -1.38 0.54 1.00
CA ASP A 59 -1.67 1.39 2.14
C ASP A 59 -1.46 2.88 1.80
N GLU A 60 -0.45 3.21 1.00
CA GLU A 60 -0.18 4.58 0.52
C GLU A 60 -1.28 5.06 -0.44
N VAL A 61 -1.68 4.23 -1.41
CA VAL A 61 -2.74 4.57 -2.37
C VAL A 61 -4.10 4.69 -1.69
N GLU A 62 -4.45 3.79 -0.76
CA GLU A 62 -5.71 3.86 -0.02
C GLU A 62 -5.80 5.14 0.81
N ARG A 63 -4.72 5.48 1.53
CA ARG A 63 -4.63 6.74 2.28
C ARG A 63 -4.78 7.96 1.39
N TYR A 64 -4.14 7.94 0.21
CA TYR A 64 -4.26 9.03 -0.76
C TYR A 64 -5.71 9.18 -1.27
N ILE A 65 -6.34 8.05 -1.65
CA ILE A 65 -7.71 8.06 -2.18
C ILE A 65 -8.69 8.56 -1.13
N GLU A 66 -8.54 8.12 0.12
CA GLU A 66 -9.37 8.59 1.23
C GLU A 66 -9.20 10.09 1.45
N HIS A 67 -7.95 10.56 1.57
CA HIS A 67 -7.65 11.96 1.79
C HIS A 67 -8.21 12.85 0.67
N LYS A 68 -7.94 12.50 -0.60
CA LYS A 68 -8.44 13.26 -1.74
C LYS A 68 -9.96 13.16 -1.90
N GLY A 69 -10.57 12.04 -1.51
CA GLY A 69 -12.03 11.91 -1.45
C GLY A 69 -12.66 12.95 -0.52
N ARG A 70 -12.10 13.12 0.68
CA ARG A 70 -12.52 14.14 1.65
C ARG A 70 -12.27 15.56 1.13
N VAL A 71 -11.16 15.81 0.43
CA VAL A 71 -10.90 17.08 -0.27
C VAL A 71 -11.97 17.35 -1.32
N CYS A 72 -12.28 16.40 -2.19
CA CYS A 72 -13.32 16.56 -3.22
C CYS A 72 -14.72 16.78 -2.59
N ASN A 73 -14.98 16.21 -1.42
CA ASN A 73 -16.21 16.45 -0.65
C ASN A 73 -16.28 17.86 -0.02
N GLY A 74 -15.17 18.60 0.01
CA GLY A 74 -15.09 19.91 0.65
C GLY A 74 -15.00 19.86 2.17
N GLU A 75 -14.51 18.74 2.74
CA GLU A 75 -14.29 18.60 4.18
C GLU A 75 -13.09 19.43 4.68
N PHE A 76 -12.19 19.80 3.76
CA PHE A 76 -11.07 20.70 4.04
C PHE A 76 -11.35 22.06 3.39
N SER A 77 -11.46 23.11 4.21
CA SER A 77 -11.56 24.51 3.75
C SER A 77 -10.26 25.23 4.08
N THR A 78 -9.60 25.82 3.09
CA THR A 78 -8.44 26.69 3.32
C THR A 78 -8.88 28.01 3.93
N ILE A 79 -8.33 28.38 5.09
CA ILE A 79 -8.42 29.74 5.61
C ILE A 79 -7.40 30.57 4.82
N VAL A 80 -7.87 31.47 3.96
CA VAL A 80 -7.00 32.45 3.31
C VAL A 80 -6.73 33.55 4.34
N LEU A 81 -5.56 33.51 4.98
CA LEU A 81 -5.08 34.63 5.79
C LEU A 81 -4.55 35.70 4.83
N THR A 82 -5.42 36.56 4.31
CA THR A 82 -5.00 37.78 3.62
C THR A 82 -4.42 38.74 4.66
N GLU A 83 -3.09 38.78 4.78
CA GLU A 83 -2.37 39.85 5.46
C GLU A 83 -2.49 41.13 4.62
N LYS A 84 -3.11 42.16 5.20
CA LYS A 84 -3.36 43.52 4.67
C LYS A 84 -4.68 43.70 3.92
N THR A 85 -5.74 43.99 4.68
CA THR A 85 -6.36 45.33 4.64
C THR A 85 -7.10 45.58 5.94
N ASP A 86 -6.99 46.81 6.41
CA ASP A 86 -7.48 47.34 7.67
C ASP A 86 -8.96 47.04 7.95
N LYS A 87 -9.26 46.75 9.22
CA LYS A 87 -10.58 46.88 9.87
C LYS A 87 -11.79 46.59 8.96
N ALA A 88 -11.92 45.34 8.52
CA ALA A 88 -13.20 44.83 8.02
C ALA A 88 -13.71 43.78 9.00
N ASP A 89 -14.80 44.13 9.69
CA ASP A 89 -15.67 43.30 10.53
C ASP A 89 -15.36 41.80 10.58
N LEU A 90 -14.82 41.36 11.73
CA LEU A 90 -14.89 39.97 12.21
C LEU A 90 -16.33 39.54 12.58
N SER A 91 -17.34 40.32 12.19
CA SER A 91 -18.74 40.22 12.60
C SER A 91 -19.69 39.88 11.44
N LYS A 92 -19.19 39.66 10.22
CA LYS A 92 -20.03 39.28 9.06
C LYS A 92 -20.01 37.75 8.86
N PRO A 93 -21.14 37.04 9.00
CA PRO A 93 -21.22 35.57 8.92
C PRO A 93 -21.09 35.01 7.48
N ASN A 94 -20.59 35.80 6.53
CA ASN A 94 -20.60 35.47 5.09
C ASN A 94 -19.20 35.59 4.46
N LEU A 95 -18.14 35.14 5.15
CA LEU A 95 -16.96 34.68 4.41
C LEU A 95 -17.36 33.38 3.70
N PRO A 96 -17.29 33.29 2.36
CA PRO A 96 -17.58 32.03 1.69
C PRO A 96 -16.58 31.02 2.23
N SER A 97 -17.07 29.99 2.92
CA SER A 97 -16.29 28.76 3.09
C SER A 97 -15.84 28.39 1.68
N ASN A 98 -14.54 28.43 1.37
CA ASN A 98 -13.99 28.13 0.05
C ASN A 98 -14.17 26.63 -0.23
N LYS A 99 -15.42 26.21 -0.38
CA LYS A 99 -15.83 24.89 -0.84
C LYS A 99 -15.70 24.89 -2.35
N LEU A 100 -15.20 23.78 -2.90
CA LEU A 100 -15.14 23.56 -4.34
C LEU A 100 -16.52 23.81 -4.97
N SER A 101 -16.52 24.54 -6.09
CA SER A 101 -17.70 24.65 -6.96
C SER A 101 -18.14 23.26 -7.45
N LYS A 102 -19.36 23.19 -8.02
CA LYS A 102 -19.87 21.91 -8.54
C LYS A 102 -18.98 21.37 -9.66
N GLU A 103 -18.47 22.26 -10.48
CA GLU A 103 -17.59 22.00 -11.61
C GLU A 103 -16.22 21.50 -11.13
N GLU A 104 -15.61 22.18 -10.16
CA GLU A 104 -14.32 21.78 -9.57
C GLU A 104 -14.42 20.44 -8.85
N ARG A 105 -15.49 20.22 -8.08
CA ARG A 105 -15.75 18.94 -7.42
C ARG A 105 -15.91 17.79 -8.42
N LYS A 106 -16.64 18.02 -9.52
CA LYS A 106 -16.80 17.03 -10.59
C LYS A 106 -15.45 16.70 -11.24
N LEU A 107 -14.60 17.71 -11.47
CA LEU A 107 -13.26 17.50 -12.00
C LEU A 107 -12.39 16.71 -11.02
N CYS A 108 -12.39 17.07 -9.74
CA CYS A 108 -11.68 16.40 -8.66
C CYS A 108 -12.02 14.90 -8.60
N PHE A 109 -13.31 14.54 -8.60
CA PHE A 109 -13.73 13.15 -8.61
C PHE A 109 -13.38 12.41 -9.90
N LYS A 110 -13.36 13.09 -11.04
CA LYS A 110 -12.94 12.50 -12.32
C LYS A 110 -11.47 12.11 -12.27
N GLU A 111 -10.61 12.98 -11.74
CA GLU A 111 -9.18 12.70 -11.56
C GLU A 111 -8.95 11.58 -10.55
N LEU A 112 -9.63 11.64 -9.41
CA LEU A 112 -9.54 10.61 -8.38
C LEU A 112 -9.96 9.23 -8.91
N LYS A 113 -11.02 9.18 -9.71
CA LYS A 113 -11.47 7.95 -10.39
C LYS A 113 -10.42 7.42 -11.36
N ALA A 114 -9.75 8.29 -12.11
CA ALA A 114 -8.71 7.89 -13.05
C ALA A 114 -7.50 7.28 -12.33
N ILE A 115 -7.07 7.91 -11.23
CA ILE A 115 -6.00 7.39 -10.36
C ILE A 115 -6.38 6.01 -9.82
N HIS A 116 -7.57 5.88 -9.22
CA HIS A 116 -8.04 4.63 -8.64
C HIS A 116 -8.17 3.52 -9.70
N SER A 117 -8.68 3.84 -10.89
CA SER A 117 -8.80 2.88 -11.98
C SER A 117 -7.42 2.40 -12.47
N THR A 118 -6.45 3.32 -12.55
CA THR A 118 -5.07 3.01 -12.94
C THR A 118 -4.41 2.09 -11.92
N TYR A 119 -4.59 2.37 -10.63
CA TYR A 119 -4.13 1.51 -9.54
C TYR A 119 -4.65 0.08 -9.67
N ILE A 120 -5.97 -0.09 -9.79
CA ILE A 120 -6.60 -1.41 -9.91
C ILE A 120 -6.04 -2.16 -11.12
N ASN A 121 -5.97 -1.51 -12.29
CA ASN A 121 -5.46 -2.15 -13.50
C ASN A 121 -4.01 -2.60 -13.35
N ASN A 122 -3.13 -1.73 -12.85
CA ASN A 122 -1.71 -2.04 -12.67
C ASN A 122 -1.48 -3.11 -11.60
N LEU A 123 -2.26 -3.08 -10.51
CA LEU A 123 -2.25 -4.10 -9.47
C LEU A 123 -2.60 -5.48 -10.02
N PHE A 124 -3.64 -5.59 -10.84
CA PHE A 124 -4.05 -6.86 -11.44
C PHE A 124 -2.99 -7.40 -12.40
N ILE A 125 -2.34 -6.54 -13.18
CA ILE A 125 -1.22 -6.93 -14.05
C ILE A 125 -0.06 -7.47 -13.21
N ALA A 126 0.39 -6.71 -12.21
CA ALA A 126 1.49 -7.12 -11.34
C ALA A 126 1.19 -8.45 -10.63
N ARG A 127 -0.03 -8.60 -10.11
CA ARG A 127 -0.47 -9.84 -9.44
C ARG A 127 -0.49 -11.02 -10.39
N LYS A 128 -0.98 -10.84 -11.62
CA LYS A 128 -0.97 -11.90 -12.64
C LYS A 128 0.46 -12.35 -12.93
N ASN A 129 1.38 -11.40 -13.17
CA ASN A 129 2.78 -11.70 -13.46
C ASN A 129 3.45 -12.46 -12.30
N TYR A 130 3.14 -12.10 -11.05
CA TYR A 130 3.62 -12.82 -9.87
C TYR A 130 3.08 -14.26 -9.80
N LEU A 131 1.78 -14.45 -10.08
CA LEU A 131 1.16 -15.77 -10.07
C LEU A 131 1.73 -16.70 -11.15
N GLU A 132 1.96 -16.18 -12.35
CA GLU A 132 2.59 -16.93 -13.44
C GLU A 132 4.02 -17.32 -13.07
N PHE A 133 4.79 -16.38 -12.51
CA PHE A 133 6.15 -16.62 -12.03
C PHE A 133 6.21 -17.71 -10.95
N ILE A 134 5.41 -17.59 -9.88
CA ILE A 134 5.46 -18.53 -8.76
C ILE A 134 4.96 -19.92 -9.18
N HIS A 135 4.00 -19.97 -10.09
CA HIS A 135 3.54 -21.23 -10.67
C HIS A 135 4.65 -21.93 -11.45
N GLY A 136 5.32 -21.20 -12.36
CA GLY A 136 6.45 -21.75 -13.12
C GLY A 136 7.57 -22.28 -12.21
N LYS A 137 7.94 -21.50 -11.19
CA LYS A 137 8.95 -21.90 -10.20
C LYS A 137 8.57 -23.20 -9.47
N ARG A 138 7.34 -23.28 -8.96
CA ARG A 138 6.86 -24.46 -8.21
C ARG A 138 6.79 -25.71 -9.09
N THR A 139 6.39 -25.55 -10.35
CA THR A 139 6.34 -26.67 -11.31
C THR A 139 7.76 -27.19 -11.61
N ALA A 140 8.75 -26.31 -11.75
CA ALA A 140 10.14 -26.71 -11.92
C ALA A 140 10.71 -27.42 -10.67
N GLU A 141 10.44 -26.90 -9.48
CA GLU A 141 10.84 -27.52 -8.21
C GLU A 141 10.22 -28.92 -8.03
N LEU A 142 8.96 -29.09 -8.44
CA LEU A 142 8.27 -30.38 -8.41
C LEU A 142 8.95 -31.40 -9.32
N GLU A 143 9.32 -30.99 -10.54
CA GLU A 143 9.98 -31.88 -11.50
C GLU A 143 11.37 -32.33 -11.01
N LEU A 144 12.14 -31.40 -10.46
CA LEU A 144 13.44 -31.71 -9.83
C LEU A 144 13.28 -32.68 -8.66
N SER A 145 12.29 -32.45 -7.80
CA SER A 145 11.99 -33.35 -6.68
C SER A 145 11.62 -34.76 -7.14
N ARG A 146 10.83 -34.87 -8.23
CA ARG A 146 10.48 -36.15 -8.85
C ARG A 146 11.72 -36.86 -9.39
N GLU A 147 12.56 -36.16 -10.15
CA GLU A 147 13.80 -36.73 -10.68
C GLU A 147 14.73 -37.23 -9.58
N ASP A 148 14.89 -36.45 -8.52
CA ASP A 148 15.72 -36.82 -7.38
C ASP A 148 15.17 -38.06 -6.67
N ALA A 149 13.85 -38.16 -6.51
CA ALA A 149 13.20 -39.34 -5.96
C ALA A 149 13.45 -40.59 -6.84
N VAL A 150 13.31 -40.47 -8.16
CA VAL A 150 13.57 -41.57 -9.11
C VAL A 150 15.05 -41.95 -9.11
N LYS A 151 15.97 -40.99 -9.12
CA LYS A 151 17.43 -41.26 -9.05
C LYS A 151 17.80 -41.97 -7.75
N LYS A 152 17.22 -41.57 -6.62
CA LYS A 152 17.42 -42.25 -5.33
C LYS A 152 16.89 -43.68 -5.38
N LEU A 153 15.71 -43.89 -5.96
CA LEU A 153 15.15 -45.22 -6.14
C LEU A 153 16.07 -46.09 -6.98
N GLN A 154 16.50 -45.62 -8.15
CA GLN A 154 17.38 -46.37 -9.06
C GLN A 154 18.68 -46.79 -8.36
N LYS A 155 19.34 -45.87 -7.65
CA LYS A 155 20.57 -46.17 -6.89
C LYS A 155 20.38 -47.27 -5.85
N LEU A 156 19.21 -47.36 -5.21
CA LEU A 156 18.91 -48.41 -4.23
C LEU A 156 18.78 -49.80 -4.86
N TYR A 157 18.33 -49.89 -6.11
CA TYR A 157 18.18 -51.15 -6.83
C TYR A 157 19.45 -51.56 -7.58
N ASP A 158 20.25 -50.59 -8.05
CA ASP A 158 21.54 -50.85 -8.72
C ASP A 158 22.66 -51.27 -7.75
N SER A 159 22.52 -50.98 -6.45
CA SER A 159 23.50 -51.37 -5.43
C SER A 159 23.32 -52.82 -4.92
N LYS A 160 22.58 -53.65 -5.66
CA LYS A 160 22.23 -55.04 -5.34
C LYS A 160 22.73 -55.97 -6.44
#